data_AF-A0A449BK66-F1
#
_entry.id   AF-A0A449BK66-F1
#
_cell.length_a   1.000
_cell.length_b   1.000
_cell.length_c   1.000
_cell.angle_alpha   90.00
_cell.angle_beta   90.00
_cell.angle_gamma   90.00
#
_symmetry.space_group_name_H-M   'P 1'
#
loop_
_entity.id
_entity.type
_entity.pdbx_description
1 polymer ?
#
loop_
_entity_poly.entity_id
_entity_poly.type
_entity_poly.pdbx_seq_one_letter_code
_entity_poly.pdbx_strand_id
1 'polypeptide(L)'
;MFGTQLLVLVEIFSRMHTLNTDFGLIFSQVGNFLLYALNPLLATLWFMYIHYQIHSSDKLLKNVWYYGLLVVGLNLIIVLINLKFGFLYTLSSNYAYERGTVFMLTELLNLTILLGTVILILMYKKRLTYEHIKTYLIVILIPMIGLVLQIFFEGYPVAVHSVVLALIVKYVNLQNKKINHDYLTGLFNRRQLDYYIEDI
;
A
#
# COMPACT_ATOMS: atom_id res chain seq x y z
N MET A 1 1.69 0.37 9.48
CA MET A 1 2.91 1.18 9.37
C MET A 1 4.14 0.28 9.20
N PHE A 2 4.30 -0.78 9.99
CA PHE A 2 5.41 -1.74 9.83
C PHE A 2 5.41 -2.49 8.49
N GLY A 3 4.27 -3.02 8.03
CA GLY A 3 4.21 -3.80 6.79
C GLY A 3 4.61 -3.03 5.51
N THR A 4 4.36 -1.72 5.48
CA THR A 4 4.73 -0.86 4.36
C THR A 4 6.21 -0.47 4.38
N GLN A 5 6.80 -0.32 5.57
CA GLN A 5 8.25 -0.09 5.72
C GLN A 5 9.05 -1.33 5.30
N LEU A 6 8.54 -2.52 5.65
CA LEU A 6 9.10 -3.79 5.18
C LEU A 6 9.14 -3.82 3.64
N LEU A 7 8.06 -3.39 2.98
CA LEU A 7 7.95 -3.45 1.52
C LEU A 7 8.97 -2.54 0.81
N VAL A 8 9.30 -1.39 1.40
CA VAL A 8 10.39 -0.51 0.91
C VAL A 8 11.76 -1.16 1.10
N LEU A 9 12.00 -1.81 2.24
CA LEU A 9 13.26 -2.53 2.44
C LEU A 9 13.41 -3.67 1.43
N VAL A 10 12.33 -4.44 1.22
CA VAL A 10 12.27 -5.49 0.20
C VAL A 10 12.53 -4.91 -1.20
N GLU A 11 11.99 -3.74 -1.52
CA GLU A 11 12.22 -3.05 -2.78
C GLU A 11 13.70 -2.68 -2.98
N ILE A 12 14.37 -2.19 -1.94
CA ILE A 12 15.81 -1.89 -1.99
C ILE A 12 16.61 -3.17 -2.27
N PHE A 13 16.29 -4.28 -1.58
CA PHE A 13 16.91 -5.58 -1.84
C PHE A 13 16.66 -6.06 -3.27
N SER A 14 15.43 -5.86 -3.77
CA SER A 14 15.03 -6.24 -5.12
C SER A 14 15.90 -5.58 -6.22
N ARG A 15 16.54 -4.45 -5.92
CA ARG A 15 17.35 -3.67 -6.88
C ARG A 15 18.85 -3.88 -6.76
N MET A 16 19.30 -4.75 -5.86
CA MET A 16 20.73 -5.02 -5.68
C MET A 16 21.39 -5.75 -6.86
N HIS A 17 20.64 -6.14 -7.90
CA HIS A 17 21.23 -6.68 -9.14
C HIS A 17 22.22 -5.70 -9.80
N THR A 18 22.08 -4.39 -9.58
CA THR A 18 22.97 -3.36 -10.16
C THR A 18 24.43 -3.50 -9.70
N LEU A 19 24.68 -4.31 -8.65
CA LEU A 19 26.01 -4.60 -8.14
C LEU A 19 26.74 -5.70 -8.93
N ASN A 20 26.10 -6.39 -9.88
CA ASN A 20 26.69 -7.47 -10.71
C ASN A 20 27.48 -8.52 -9.91
N THR A 21 27.01 -8.87 -8.71
CA THR A 21 27.58 -9.91 -7.84
C THR A 21 26.58 -11.04 -7.65
N ASP A 22 27.06 -12.26 -7.35
CA ASP A 22 26.20 -13.42 -7.06
C ASP A 22 25.23 -13.15 -5.91
N PHE A 23 25.66 -12.36 -4.92
CA PHE A 23 24.78 -11.90 -3.84
C PHE A 23 23.68 -10.96 -4.35
N GLY A 24 24.00 -10.02 -5.23
CA GLY A 24 23.03 -9.10 -5.84
C GLY A 24 21.90 -9.83 -6.58
N LEU A 25 22.22 -10.96 -7.24
CA LEU A 25 21.23 -11.83 -7.88
C LEU A 25 20.23 -12.41 -6.87
N ILE A 26 20.73 -13.01 -5.80
CA ILE A 26 19.89 -13.65 -4.76
C ILE A 26 18.97 -12.61 -4.13
N PHE A 27 19.51 -11.43 -3.78
CA PHE A 27 18.71 -10.33 -3.24
C PHE A 27 17.63 -9.86 -4.21
N SER A 28 17.92 -9.78 -5.51
CA SER A 28 16.93 -9.39 -6.50
C SER A 28 15.84 -10.45 -6.72
N GLN A 29 16.18 -11.74 -6.70
CA GLN A 29 15.18 -12.81 -6.78
C GLN A 29 14.26 -12.82 -5.57
N VAL A 30 14.83 -12.78 -4.37
CA VAL A 30 14.07 -12.78 -3.11
C VAL A 30 13.25 -11.49 -2.97
N GLY A 31 13.83 -10.34 -3.33
CA GLY A 31 13.15 -9.05 -3.30
C GLY A 31 11.92 -9.02 -4.19
N ASN A 32 12.05 -9.38 -5.47
CA ASN A 32 10.90 -9.43 -6.38
C ASN A 32 9.84 -10.44 -5.91
N PHE A 33 10.25 -11.61 -5.46
CA PHE A 33 9.33 -12.62 -4.90
C PHE A 33 8.50 -12.04 -3.75
N LEU A 34 9.16 -11.39 -2.79
CA LEU A 34 8.51 -10.79 -1.64
C LEU A 34 7.62 -9.60 -2.05
N LEU A 35 8.02 -8.78 -3.02
CA LEU A 35 7.17 -7.68 -3.53
C LEU A 35 5.85 -8.22 -4.08
N TYR A 36 5.91 -9.24 -4.93
CA TYR A 36 4.72 -9.84 -5.52
C TYR A 36 3.82 -10.54 -4.49
N ALA A 37 4.41 -11.19 -3.48
CA ALA A 37 3.66 -11.85 -2.42
C ALA A 37 3.01 -10.85 -1.43
N LEU A 38 3.72 -9.76 -1.09
CA LEU A 38 3.30 -8.83 -0.05
C LEU A 38 2.36 -7.74 -0.56
N ASN A 39 2.42 -7.34 -1.84
CA ASN A 39 1.59 -6.26 -2.38
C ASN A 39 0.07 -6.53 -2.20
N PRO A 40 -0.47 -7.69 -2.67
CA PRO A 40 -1.89 -8.01 -2.48
C PRO A 40 -2.27 -8.20 -1.02
N LEU A 41 -1.36 -8.71 -0.20
CA LEU A 41 -1.56 -8.82 1.24
C LEU A 41 -1.76 -7.42 1.85
N LEU A 42 -0.92 -6.44 1.51
CA LEU A 42 -1.08 -5.08 2.02
C LEU A 42 -2.38 -4.41 1.54
N ALA A 43 -2.73 -4.54 0.26
CA ALA A 43 -3.98 -4.00 -0.27
C ALA A 43 -5.19 -4.60 0.48
N THR A 44 -5.16 -5.92 0.71
CA THR A 44 -6.20 -6.65 1.44
C THR A 44 -6.28 -6.21 2.91
N LEU A 45 -5.14 -6.05 3.59
CA LEU A 45 -5.10 -5.55 4.98
C LEU A 45 -5.66 -4.13 5.10
N TRP A 46 -5.40 -3.26 4.12
CA TRP A 46 -5.98 -1.93 4.08
C TRP A 46 -7.50 -1.96 3.91
N PHE A 47 -8.01 -2.77 2.98
CA PHE A 47 -9.44 -2.98 2.81
C PHE A 47 -10.10 -3.45 4.12
N MET A 48 -9.50 -4.44 4.79
CA MET A 48 -9.98 -4.96 6.07
C MET A 48 -9.95 -3.93 7.19
N TYR A 49 -8.88 -3.14 7.28
CA TYR A 49 -8.78 -2.06 8.26
C TYR A 49 -9.93 -1.06 8.10
N ILE A 50 -10.20 -0.61 6.87
CA ILE A 50 -11.30 0.32 6.60
C ILE A 50 -12.66 -0.33 6.87
N HIS A 51 -12.84 -1.58 6.47
CA HIS A 51 -14.05 -2.33 6.75
C HIS A 51 -14.33 -2.42 8.26
N TYR A 52 -13.31 -2.71 9.07
CA TYR A 52 -13.40 -2.74 10.52
C TYR A 52 -13.81 -1.39 11.11
N GLN A 53 -13.19 -0.29 10.64
CA GLN A 53 -13.52 1.07 11.10
C GLN A 53 -14.98 1.46 10.81
N ILE A 54 -15.59 0.90 9.76
CA ILE A 54 -16.97 1.22 9.36
C ILE A 54 -18.01 0.33 10.05
N HIS A 55 -17.72 -0.97 10.22
CA HIS A 55 -18.75 -1.96 10.56
C HIS A 55 -18.71 -2.47 12.00
N SER A 56 -17.62 -2.25 12.76
CA SER A 56 -17.43 -2.60 14.18
C SER A 56 -17.95 -3.99 14.64
N SER A 57 -18.34 -4.88 13.71
CA SER A 57 -19.08 -6.11 13.98
C SER A 57 -18.27 -7.32 13.54
N ASP A 58 -18.00 -8.20 14.50
CA ASP A 58 -17.05 -9.30 14.32
C ASP A 58 -17.50 -10.35 13.29
N LYS A 59 -18.81 -10.55 13.11
CA LYS A 59 -19.33 -11.58 12.18
C LYS A 59 -19.09 -11.26 10.72
N LEU A 60 -19.33 -10.01 10.28
CA LEU A 60 -19.06 -9.59 8.90
C LEU A 60 -17.55 -9.52 8.65
N LEU A 61 -16.77 -9.14 9.66
CA LEU A 61 -15.32 -9.11 9.58
C LEU A 61 -14.71 -10.49 9.33
N LYS A 62 -15.22 -11.56 9.96
CA LYS A 62 -14.74 -12.94 9.74
C LYS A 62 -14.90 -13.38 8.29
N ASN A 63 -16.06 -13.14 7.67
CA ASN A 63 -16.28 -13.56 6.28
C ASN A 63 -15.35 -12.82 5.32
N VAL A 64 -15.22 -11.51 5.47
CA VAL A 64 -14.28 -10.69 4.68
C VAL A 64 -12.83 -11.15 4.88
N TRP A 65 -12.47 -11.53 6.11
CA TRP A 65 -11.16 -12.09 6.44
C TRP A 65 -10.84 -13.36 5.64
N TYR A 66 -11.77 -14.31 5.58
CA TYR A 66 -11.58 -15.55 4.81
C TYR A 66 -11.45 -15.29 3.31
N TYR A 67 -12.26 -14.40 2.73
CA TYR A 67 -12.14 -14.05 1.32
C TYR A 67 -10.81 -13.36 1.00
N GLY A 68 -10.36 -12.44 1.85
CA GLY A 68 -9.06 -11.80 1.67
C GLY A 68 -7.90 -12.78 1.80
N LEU A 69 -7.94 -13.69 2.77
CA LEU A 69 -6.95 -14.76 2.90
C LEU A 69 -6.94 -15.69 1.68
N LEU A 70 -8.10 -16.01 1.12
CA LEU A 70 -8.21 -16.79 -0.11
C LEU A 70 -7.52 -16.07 -1.26
N VAL A 71 -7.80 -14.79 -1.47
CA VAL A 71 -7.17 -13.98 -2.53
C VAL A 71 -5.65 -13.92 -2.37
N VAL A 72 -5.15 -13.67 -1.15
CA VAL A 72 -3.72 -13.65 -0.86
C VAL A 72 -3.09 -15.03 -1.04
N GLY A 73 -3.76 -16.09 -0.58
CA GLY A 73 -3.28 -17.47 -0.73
C GLY A 73 -3.17 -17.89 -2.19
N LEU A 74 -4.18 -17.59 -3.01
CA LEU A 74 -4.13 -17.84 -4.45
C LEU A 74 -3.01 -17.05 -5.12
N ASN A 75 -2.83 -15.77 -4.78
CA ASN A 75 -1.73 -14.98 -5.30
C ASN A 75 -0.37 -15.60 -4.93
N LEU A 76 -0.20 -16.03 -3.68
CA LEU A 76 1.04 -16.66 -3.21
C LEU A 76 1.35 -17.95 -3.97
N ILE A 77 0.33 -18.75 -4.31
CA ILE A 77 0.50 -19.93 -5.18
C ILE A 77 1.00 -19.52 -6.57
N ILE A 78 0.44 -18.47 -7.18
CA ILE A 78 0.90 -17.98 -8.50
C ILE A 78 2.35 -17.50 -8.41
N VAL A 79 2.73 -16.81 -7.34
CA VAL A 79 4.11 -16.34 -7.13
C VAL A 79 5.07 -17.51 -6.92
N LEU A 80 4.67 -18.58 -6.22
CA LEU A 80 5.47 -19.80 -6.10
C LEU A 80 5.65 -20.52 -7.45
N ILE A 81 4.60 -20.60 -8.26
CA ILE A 81 4.67 -21.15 -9.63
C ILE A 81 5.62 -20.29 -10.48
N ASN A 82 5.62 -18.96 -10.29
CA ASN A 82 6.49 -18.06 -11.03
C ASN A 82 7.98 -18.40 -10.87
N LEU A 83 8.42 -18.88 -9.69
CA LEU A 83 9.83 -19.25 -9.46
C LEU A 83 10.36 -20.28 -10.46
N LYS A 84 9.49 -21.13 -11.02
CA LYS A 84 9.87 -22.17 -11.99
C LYS A 84 9.56 -21.78 -13.44
N PHE A 85 8.50 -21.00 -13.68
CA PHE A 85 7.97 -20.75 -15.02
C PHE A 85 8.14 -19.32 -15.53
N GLY A 86 8.37 -18.33 -14.66
CA GLY A 86 8.59 -16.93 -15.06
C GLY A 86 7.37 -16.18 -15.61
N PHE A 87 6.14 -16.64 -15.35
CA PHE A 87 4.92 -16.02 -15.90
C PHE A 87 4.57 -14.62 -15.36
N LEU A 88 4.92 -14.28 -14.12
CA LEU A 88 4.72 -12.95 -13.52
C LEU A 88 5.89 -12.02 -13.78
N TYR A 89 7.11 -12.52 -13.61
CA TYR A 89 8.33 -11.78 -13.86
C TYR A 89 9.48 -12.73 -14.16
N THR A 90 10.42 -12.25 -14.96
CA THR A 90 11.68 -12.92 -15.28
C THR A 90 12.85 -11.99 -14.97
N LEU A 91 14.03 -12.58 -14.79
CA LEU A 91 15.28 -11.83 -14.76
C LEU A 91 16.00 -12.11 -16.07
N SER A 92 16.29 -11.04 -16.82
CA SER A 92 17.03 -11.11 -18.09
C SER A 92 18.46 -11.64 -17.88
N SER A 93 19.19 -11.89 -18.97
CA SER A 93 20.61 -12.29 -18.94
C SER A 93 21.52 -11.28 -18.23
N ASN A 94 21.12 -10.01 -18.20
CA ASN A 94 21.78 -8.93 -17.45
C ASN A 94 21.22 -8.72 -16.03
N TYR A 95 20.44 -9.69 -15.52
CA TYR A 95 19.76 -9.65 -14.22
C TYR A 95 18.76 -8.49 -14.05
N ALA A 96 18.42 -7.82 -15.15
CA ALA A 96 17.39 -6.81 -15.20
C ALA A 96 16.02 -7.46 -15.03
N TYR A 97 15.16 -6.80 -14.25
CA TYR A 97 13.77 -7.17 -14.08
C TYR A 97 13.00 -7.01 -15.40
N GLU A 98 12.34 -8.07 -15.84
CA GLU A 98 11.45 -8.07 -17.01
C GLU A 98 10.04 -8.55 -16.59
N ARG A 99 9.02 -7.91 -17.16
CA ARG A 99 7.63 -8.24 -16.87
C ARG A 99 7.19 -9.51 -17.58
N GLY A 100 6.54 -10.41 -16.84
CA GLY A 100 5.93 -11.61 -17.40
C GLY A 100 4.54 -11.35 -17.97
N THR A 101 4.01 -12.32 -18.71
CA THR A 101 2.69 -12.25 -19.38
C THR A 101 1.51 -12.09 -18.42
N VAL A 102 1.64 -12.57 -17.18
CA VAL A 102 0.58 -12.57 -16.15
C VAL A 102 0.72 -11.38 -15.19
N PHE A 103 1.74 -10.53 -15.35
CA PHE A 103 1.96 -9.33 -14.54
C PHE A 103 0.70 -8.47 -14.40
N MET A 104 0.03 -8.18 -15.51
CA MET A 104 -1.14 -7.31 -15.55
C MET A 104 -2.30 -7.83 -14.71
N LEU A 105 -2.45 -9.15 -14.58
CA LEU A 105 -3.48 -9.76 -13.73
C LEU A 105 -3.26 -9.40 -12.26
N THR A 106 -2.01 -9.42 -11.79
CA THR A 106 -1.69 -9.07 -10.40
C THR A 106 -1.89 -7.58 -10.11
N GLU A 107 -1.56 -6.72 -11.07
CA GLU A 107 -1.80 -5.28 -10.95
C GLU A 107 -3.30 -4.94 -10.94
N LEU A 108 -4.09 -5.57 -11.83
CA LEU A 108 -5.54 -5.41 -11.87
C LEU A 108 -6.22 -5.93 -10.59
N LEU A 109 -5.71 -7.01 -10.01
CA LEU A 109 -6.19 -7.52 -8.73
C LEU A 109 -5.97 -6.51 -7.60
N ASN A 110 -4.76 -5.96 -7.48
CA ASN A 110 -4.45 -4.91 -6.51
C ASN A 110 -5.32 -3.67 -6.72
N LEU A 111 -5.46 -3.23 -7.97
CA LEU A 111 -6.28 -2.08 -8.33
C LEU A 111 -7.75 -2.29 -7.93
N THR A 112 -8.28 -3.49 -8.16
CA THR A 112 -9.66 -3.86 -7.83
C THR A 112 -9.91 -3.83 -6.31
N ILE A 113 -8.95 -4.32 -5.51
CA ILE A 113 -9.04 -4.26 -4.04
C ILE A 113 -9.03 -2.80 -3.54
N LEU A 114 -8.14 -1.96 -4.09
CA LEU A 114 -8.09 -0.55 -3.71
C LEU A 114 -9.34 0.21 -4.16
N LEU A 115 -9.84 -0.02 -5.37
CA LEU A 115 -11.11 0.54 -5.85
C LEU A 115 -12.27 0.11 -4.96
N GLY A 116 -12.34 -1.18 -4.60
CA GLY A 116 -13.32 -1.69 -3.65
C GLY A 116 -13.24 -0.97 -2.29
N THR A 117 -12.03 -0.63 -1.84
CA THR A 117 -11.84 0.15 -0.61
C THR A 117 -12.37 1.58 -0.74
N VAL A 118 -12.12 2.25 -1.88
CA VAL A 118 -12.67 3.60 -2.15
C VAL A 118 -14.20 3.55 -2.17
N ILE A 119 -14.78 2.60 -2.89
CA ILE A 119 -16.24 2.40 -2.96
C ILE A 119 -16.81 2.21 -1.56
N LEU A 120 -16.19 1.37 -0.74
CA LEU A 120 -16.61 1.13 0.64
C LEU A 120 -16.61 2.42 1.47
N ILE A 121 -15.58 3.26 1.36
CA ILE A 121 -15.51 4.56 2.05
C ILE A 121 -16.65 5.47 1.60
N LEU A 122 -16.91 5.56 0.29
CA LEU A 122 -17.92 6.44 -0.27
C LEU A 122 -19.35 5.99 0.08
N MET A 123 -19.62 4.69 0.04
CA MET A 123 -20.92 4.11 0.41
C MET A 123 -21.26 4.38 1.88
N TYR A 124 -20.27 4.23 2.77
CA TYR A 124 -20.47 4.35 4.22
C TYR A 124 -19.93 5.66 4.81
N LYS A 125 -19.74 6.69 3.98
CA LYS A 125 -19.20 8.00 4.41
C LYS A 125 -19.97 8.62 5.57
N LYS A 126 -21.28 8.35 5.69
CA LYS A 126 -22.11 8.85 6.81
C LYS A 126 -21.72 8.28 8.18
N ARG A 127 -21.00 7.15 8.20
CA ARG A 127 -20.50 6.50 9.43
C ARG A 127 -19.09 6.95 9.82
N LEU A 128 -18.46 7.77 8.98
CA LEU A 128 -17.10 8.25 9.16
C LEU A 128 -17.10 9.77 9.32
N THR A 129 -16.21 10.29 10.16
CA THR A 129 -15.98 11.74 10.21
C THR A 129 -15.27 12.20 8.93
N TYR A 130 -15.51 13.44 8.50
CA TYR A 130 -14.85 14.04 7.34
C TYR A 130 -13.32 13.88 7.34
N GLU A 131 -12.68 14.12 8.49
CA GLU A 131 -11.23 13.95 8.70
C GLU A 131 -10.73 12.53 8.38
N HIS A 132 -11.44 11.51 8.84
CA HIS A 132 -11.13 10.11 8.56
C HIS A 132 -11.29 9.78 7.08
N ILE A 133 -12.39 10.23 6.44
CA ILE A 133 -12.62 10.03 5.01
C ILE A 133 -11.48 10.63 4.20
N LYS A 134 -11.14 11.90 4.44
CA LYS A 134 -10.04 12.59 3.75
C LYS A 134 -8.73 11.84 3.91
N THR A 135 -8.41 11.42 5.14
CA THR A 135 -7.19 10.66 5.43
C THR A 135 -7.15 9.33 4.70
N TYR A 136 -8.24 8.57 4.72
CA TYR A 136 -8.31 7.26 4.08
C TYR A 136 -8.25 7.36 2.55
N LEU A 137 -8.94 8.33 1.96
CA LEU A 137 -8.89 8.57 0.51
C LEU A 137 -7.48 8.97 0.05
N ILE A 138 -6.77 9.86 0.76
CA ILE A 138 -5.38 10.20 0.42
C ILE A 138 -4.49 8.96 0.41
N VAL A 139 -4.63 8.12 1.44
CA VAL A 139 -3.82 6.90 1.62
C VAL A 139 -4.06 5.87 0.53
N ILE A 140 -5.23 5.87 -0.12
CA ILE A 140 -5.60 4.89 -1.15
C ILE A 140 -5.43 5.45 -2.56
N LEU A 141 -5.83 6.70 -2.80
CA LEU A 141 -5.81 7.30 -4.14
C LEU A 141 -4.38 7.52 -4.65
N ILE A 142 -3.45 7.93 -3.79
CA ILE A 142 -2.05 8.10 -4.19
C ILE A 142 -1.45 6.75 -4.65
N PRO A 143 -1.57 5.64 -3.89
CA PRO A 143 -1.17 4.31 -4.37
C PRO A 143 -1.88 3.82 -5.61
N MET A 144 -3.17 4.14 -5.75
CA MET A 144 -3.96 3.76 -6.92
C MET A 144 -3.41 4.41 -8.19
N ILE A 145 -3.05 5.70 -8.11
CA ILE A 145 -2.36 6.40 -9.21
C ILE A 145 -0.99 5.77 -9.46
N GLY A 146 -0.24 5.45 -8.40
CA GLY A 146 1.06 4.80 -8.54
C GLY A 146 1.02 3.43 -9.21
N LEU A 147 -0.01 2.61 -8.95
CA LEU A 147 -0.25 1.34 -9.65
C LEU A 147 -0.56 1.56 -11.13
N VAL A 148 -1.39 2.56 -11.46
CA VAL A 148 -1.69 2.89 -12.85
C VAL A 148 -0.42 3.37 -13.57
N LEU A 149 0.37 4.26 -12.95
CA LEU A 149 1.64 4.71 -13.50
C LEU A 149 2.65 3.57 -13.63
N GLN A 150 2.66 2.62 -12.69
CA GLN A 150 3.51 1.45 -12.76
C GLN A 150 3.27 0.66 -14.04
N ILE A 151 2.06 0.63 -14.61
CA ILE A 151 1.82 -0.05 -15.89
C ILE A 151 2.65 0.60 -17.03
N PHE A 152 2.82 1.92 -17.02
CA PHE A 152 3.54 2.64 -18.08
C PHE A 152 5.06 2.70 -17.88
N PHE A 153 5.54 2.73 -16.64
CA PHE A 153 6.97 2.86 -16.33
C PHE A 153 7.60 1.52 -15.98
N GLU A 154 8.15 0.84 -16.98
CA GLU A 154 8.94 -0.38 -16.77
C GLU A 154 10.25 -0.09 -16.04
N GLY A 155 10.63 -0.98 -15.12
CA GLY A 155 11.88 -0.86 -14.37
C GLY A 155 11.87 0.15 -13.22
N TYR A 156 10.76 0.84 -12.92
CA TYR A 156 10.61 1.73 -11.75
C TYR A 156 9.45 1.27 -10.84
N PRO A 157 9.60 1.21 -9.50
CA PRO A 157 8.60 0.64 -8.58
C PRO A 157 7.65 1.76 -8.15
N VAL A 158 7.01 2.39 -9.13
CA VAL A 158 6.20 3.59 -8.92
C VAL A 158 5.09 3.33 -7.90
N ALA A 159 4.53 2.11 -7.87
CA ALA A 159 3.52 1.74 -6.88
C ALA A 159 4.06 1.80 -5.45
N VAL A 160 5.22 1.20 -5.17
CA VAL A 160 5.75 1.18 -3.79
C VAL A 160 6.10 2.60 -3.32
N HIS A 161 6.74 3.39 -4.18
CA HIS A 161 7.06 4.80 -3.89
C HIS A 161 5.80 5.62 -3.58
N SER A 162 4.71 5.39 -4.33
CA SER A 162 3.45 6.09 -4.08
C SER A 162 2.82 5.70 -2.73
N VAL A 163 2.98 4.46 -2.26
CA VAL A 163 2.58 4.05 -0.90
C VAL A 163 3.38 4.82 0.15
N VAL A 164 4.70 4.96 -0.05
CA VAL A 164 5.54 5.76 0.86
C VAL A 164 5.07 7.21 0.92
N LEU A 165 4.85 7.83 -0.24
CA LEU A 165 4.36 9.20 -0.33
C LEU A 165 3.04 9.38 0.43
N ALA A 166 2.09 8.46 0.22
CA ALA A 166 0.79 8.48 0.88
C ALA A 166 0.91 8.39 2.42
N LEU A 167 1.84 7.58 2.91
CA LEU A 167 2.12 7.46 4.34
C LEU A 167 2.80 8.69 4.92
N ILE A 168 3.72 9.32 4.19
CA ILE A 168 4.34 10.58 4.61
C ILE A 168 3.26 11.66 4.74
N VAL A 169 2.40 11.82 3.73
CA VAL A 169 1.29 12.79 3.78
C VAL A 169 0.37 12.49 4.97
N LYS A 170 0.00 11.23 5.19
CA LYS A 170 -0.77 10.83 6.37
C LYS A 170 -0.06 11.18 7.68
N TYR A 171 1.24 10.89 7.77
CA TYR A 171 2.03 11.13 8.97
C TYR A 171 2.13 12.63 9.28
N VAL A 172 2.41 13.47 8.29
CA VAL A 172 2.45 14.93 8.43
C VAL A 172 1.09 15.45 8.89
N ASN A 173 -0.02 14.98 8.31
CA ASN A 173 -1.37 15.38 8.73
C ASN A 173 -1.65 15.00 10.19
N LEU A 174 -1.26 13.79 10.61
CA LEU A 174 -1.41 13.34 12.00
C LEU A 174 -0.55 14.16 12.98
N GLN A 175 0.67 14.51 12.58
CA GLN A 175 1.55 15.34 13.40
C GLN A 175 1.03 16.77 13.54
N ASN A 176 0.63 17.40 12.43
CA ASN A 176 0.05 18.74 12.47
C ASN A 176 -1.17 18.81 13.40
N LYS A 177 -2.02 17.77 13.40
CA LYS A 177 -3.15 17.68 14.33
C LYS A 177 -2.70 17.58 15.80
N LYS A 178 -1.67 16.81 16.11
CA LYS A 178 -1.15 16.71 17.49
C LYS A 178 -0.50 18.00 17.96
N ILE A 179 0.18 18.71 17.06
CA ILE A 179 0.89 19.94 17.42
C ILE A 179 -0.09 21.10 17.65
N ASN A 180 -1.25 21.10 16.99
CA ASN A 180 -2.21 22.20 17.11
C ASN A 180 -3.22 22.01 18.23
N HIS A 181 -3.30 20.82 18.83
CA HIS A 181 -4.22 20.48 19.91
C HIS A 181 -3.46 20.26 21.22
N ASP A 182 -4.01 20.79 22.32
CA ASP A 182 -3.57 20.51 23.67
C ASP A 182 -3.84 19.04 24.03
N TYR A 183 -2.85 18.38 24.63
CA TYR A 183 -2.91 16.95 24.91
C TYR A 183 -3.92 16.58 26.01
N LEU A 184 -4.08 17.45 27.02
CA LEU A 184 -4.97 17.18 28.16
C LEU A 184 -6.44 17.41 27.83
N THR A 185 -6.74 18.42 27.01
CA THR A 185 -8.10 18.88 26.76
C THR A 185 -8.62 18.54 25.36
N GLY A 186 -7.72 18.24 24.40
CA GLY A 186 -8.07 18.05 22.99
C GLY A 186 -8.51 19.34 22.27
N LEU A 187 -8.51 20.47 22.96
CA LEU A 187 -8.80 21.80 22.41
C LEU A 187 -7.60 22.34 21.66
N PHE A 188 -7.79 23.40 20.87
CA PHE A 188 -6.66 24.09 20.24
C PHE A 188 -5.71 24.65 21.31
N ASN A 189 -4.41 24.48 21.09
CA ASN A 189 -3.42 25.02 22.00
C ASN A 189 -3.21 26.51 21.77
N ARG A 190 -2.49 27.14 22.72
CA ARG A 190 -2.19 28.58 22.67
C ARG A 190 -1.55 29.01 21.34
N ARG A 191 -0.64 28.20 20.79
CA ARG A 191 0.01 28.48 19.51
C ARG A 191 -0.99 28.58 18.36
N GLN A 192 -1.97 27.68 18.31
CA GLN A 192 -3.02 27.72 17.29
C GLN A 192 -3.97 28.91 17.47
N LEU A 193 -4.22 29.32 18.72
CA LEU A 193 -4.97 30.55 19.01
C LEU A 193 -4.23 31.79 18.53
N ASP A 194 -2.93 31.89 18.81
CA ASP A 194 -2.09 33.02 18.39
C ASP A 194 -2.09 33.15 16.85
N TYR A 195 -1.92 32.03 16.12
CA TYR A 195 -2.06 32.01 14.66
C TYR A 195 -3.42 32.51 14.16
N TYR A 196 -4.52 32.13 14.82
CA TYR A 196 -5.86 32.53 14.41
C TYR A 196 -6.12 34.03 14.65
N ILE A 197 -5.55 34.60 15.70
CA ILE A 197 -5.69 36.02 16.03
C ILE A 197 -4.84 36.90 15.10
N GLU A 198 -3.65 36.45 14.70
CA GLU A 198 -2.79 37.17 13.75
C GLU A 198 -3.35 37.19 12.31
N ASP A 199 -4.19 36.21 11.94
CA ASP A 199 -4.84 36.12 10.62
C ASP A 199 -6.12 36.98 10.50
N ILE A 200 -6.53 37.69 11.57
CA ILE A 200 -7.69 38.62 11.61
C ILE A 200 -7.21 40.07 11.51
#